data_AF-A0A7X7H4N5-F1
#
_entry.id   AF-A0A7X7H4N5-F1
#
_cell.length_a   1.000
_cell.length_b   1.000
_cell.length_c   1.000
_cell.angle_alpha   90.00
_cell.angle_beta   90.00
_cell.angle_gamma   90.00
#
_symmetry.space_group_name_H-M   'P 1'
#
loop_
_entity.id
_entity.type
_entity.pdbx_description
1 polymer ?
#
loop_
_entity_poly.entity_id
_entity_poly.type
_entity_poly.pdbx_seq_one_letter_code
_entity_poly.pdbx_strand_id
1 'polypeptide(L)'
;IQLFSHSAGASGMVGGQMMDLEGEERKITSDELVAIHRLKTGKLIKASILAGAIAGNADEKTLMHLTEFADNIGLAFQVKDDILDELIDKAFDNLNALGEKNAPLLNLTAYVVKRNY
;
A
#
# COMPACT_ATOMS: atom_id res chain seq x y z
N ILE A 1 -6.16 -3.04 21.10
CA ILE A 1 -7.34 -3.41 20.27
C ILE A 1 -7.93 -2.20 19.55
N GLN A 2 -8.22 -1.07 20.24
CA GLN A 2 -8.80 0.12 19.58
C GLN A 2 -7.93 0.71 18.45
N LEU A 3 -6.61 0.80 18.61
CA LEU A 3 -5.69 1.32 17.58
C LEU A 3 -5.81 0.56 16.24
N PHE A 4 -5.79 -0.78 16.31
CA PHE A 4 -5.93 -1.64 15.14
C PHE A 4 -7.35 -1.67 14.59
N SER A 5 -8.37 -1.70 15.45
CA SER A 5 -9.77 -1.66 15.03
C SER A 5 -10.11 -0.38 14.25
N HIS A 6 -9.59 0.77 14.68
CA HIS A 6 -9.79 2.04 13.98
C HIS A 6 -8.97 2.13 12.68
N SER A 7 -7.78 1.53 12.66
CA SER A 7 -6.90 1.56 11.49
C SER A 7 -7.34 0.56 10.41
N ALA A 8 -7.93 -0.58 10.79
CA ALA A 8 -8.42 -1.59 9.86
C ALA A 8 -9.89 -1.41 9.47
N GLY A 9 -10.66 -0.58 10.20
CA GLY A 9 -12.09 -0.39 9.96
C GLY A 9 -12.43 0.53 8.79
N ALA A 10 -13.72 0.86 8.67
CA ALA A 10 -14.26 1.71 7.59
C ALA A 10 -13.65 3.12 7.54
N SER A 11 -13.19 3.66 8.67
CA SER A 11 -12.47 4.95 8.71
C SER A 11 -10.98 4.82 8.37
N GLY A 12 -10.49 3.62 8.11
CA GLY A 12 -9.08 3.31 7.84
C GLY A 12 -8.89 2.51 6.56
N MET A 13 -8.20 1.38 6.64
CA MET A 13 -7.83 0.53 5.50
C MET A 13 -9.02 0.17 4.60
N VAL A 14 -10.14 -0.26 5.20
CA VAL A 14 -11.33 -0.67 4.41
C VAL A 14 -11.94 0.51 3.68
N GLY A 15 -12.00 1.70 4.30
CA GLY A 15 -12.47 2.91 3.63
C GLY A 15 -11.53 3.37 2.53
N GLY A 16 -10.22 3.31 2.78
CA GLY A 16 -9.21 3.59 1.76
C GLY A 16 -9.33 2.67 0.55
N GLN A 17 -9.53 1.37 0.77
CA GLN A 17 -9.73 0.41 -0.31
C GLN A 17 -11.00 0.70 -1.14
N MET A 18 -12.10 1.08 -0.48
CA MET A 18 -13.32 1.45 -1.19
C MET A 18 -13.12 2.70 -2.06
N MET A 19 -12.48 3.73 -1.51
CA MET A 19 -12.20 4.97 -2.24
C MET A 19 -11.23 4.77 -3.41
N ASP A 20 -10.32 3.80 -3.29
CA ASP A 20 -9.40 3.40 -4.35
C ASP A 20 -10.15 2.80 -5.53
N LEU A 21 -11.05 1.84 -5.27
CA LEU A 21 -11.90 1.23 -6.29
C LEU A 21 -12.85 2.24 -6.96
N GLU A 22 -13.48 3.11 -6.17
CA GLU A 22 -14.29 4.22 -6.70
C GLU A 22 -13.45 5.23 -7.49
N GLY A 23 -12.16 5.34 -7.17
CA GLY A 23 -11.18 6.17 -7.84
C GLY A 23 -10.80 5.67 -9.23
N GLU A 24 -10.81 4.36 -9.46
CA GLU A 24 -10.50 3.75 -10.77
C GLU A 24 -11.54 4.14 -11.85
N GLU A 25 -12.79 4.35 -11.45
CA GLU A 25 -13.88 4.71 -12.37
C GLU A 25 -13.95 6.23 -12.68
N ARG A 26 -13.09 7.05 -12.06
CA ARG A 26 -13.10 8.52 -12.21
C ARG A 26 -11.71 9.12 -12.31
N LYS A 27 -11.60 10.35 -12.84
CA LYS A 27 -10.32 11.09 -12.75
C LYS A 27 -10.14 11.60 -11.32
N ILE A 28 -9.16 11.05 -10.62
CA ILE A 28 -8.73 11.51 -9.29
C ILE A 28 -7.51 12.42 -9.41
N THR A 29 -7.43 13.42 -8.54
CA THR A 29 -6.27 14.30 -8.41
C THR A 29 -5.14 13.61 -7.64
N SER A 30 -3.91 14.11 -7.78
CA SER A 30 -2.77 13.60 -7.01
C SER A 30 -2.99 13.70 -5.50
N ASP A 31 -3.65 14.76 -5.03
CA ASP A 31 -3.91 14.98 -3.61
C ASP A 31 -4.95 13.99 -3.06
N GLU A 32 -5.99 13.69 -3.84
CA GLU A 32 -6.96 12.63 -3.52
C GLU A 32 -6.30 11.26 -3.46
N LEU A 33 -5.43 10.94 -4.43
CA LEU A 33 -4.69 9.68 -4.47
C LEU A 33 -3.82 9.51 -3.22
N VAL A 34 -3.09 10.55 -2.82
CA VAL A 34 -2.30 10.53 -1.57
C VAL A 34 -3.19 10.33 -0.34
N ALA A 35 -4.37 10.94 -0.29
CA ALA A 35 -5.32 10.76 0.80
C ALA A 35 -5.84 9.31 0.88
N ILE A 36 -6.15 8.71 -0.27
CA ILE A 36 -6.57 7.30 -0.38
C ILE A 36 -5.46 6.38 0.14
N HIS A 37 -4.22 6.57 -0.32
CA HIS A 37 -3.08 5.75 0.09
C HIS A 37 -2.75 5.84 1.58
N ARG A 38 -2.89 7.03 2.17
CA ARG A 38 -2.77 7.23 3.62
C ARG A 38 -3.79 6.41 4.41
N LEU A 39 -5.00 6.25 3.88
CA LEU A 39 -6.07 5.48 4.51
C LEU A 39 -5.92 3.97 4.27
N LYS A 40 -5.70 3.55 3.02
CA LYS A 40 -5.62 2.14 2.58
C LYS A 40 -4.47 1.43 3.29
N THR A 41 -3.26 1.96 3.23
CA THR A 41 -2.05 1.23 3.64
C THR A 41 -1.31 1.94 4.77
N GLY A 42 -1.27 3.28 4.74
CA GLY A 42 -0.54 4.09 5.73
C GLY A 42 -1.04 3.90 7.17
N LYS A 43 -2.36 3.80 7.38
CA LYS A 43 -2.93 3.63 8.73
C LYS A 43 -2.53 2.33 9.42
N LEU A 44 -2.43 1.22 8.69
CA LEU A 44 -2.08 -0.07 9.29
C LEU A 44 -0.58 -0.17 9.61
N ILE A 45 0.27 0.37 8.73
CA ILE A 45 1.71 0.49 8.97
C ILE A 45 1.96 1.36 10.20
N LYS A 46 1.30 2.53 10.28
CA LYS A 46 1.37 3.43 11.42
C LYS A 46 0.90 2.78 12.72
N ALA A 47 -0.23 2.08 12.69
CA ALA A 47 -0.73 1.35 13.86
C ALA A 47 0.29 0.31 14.36
N SER A 48 0.95 -0.41 13.45
CA SER A 48 1.94 -1.43 13.81
C SER A 48 3.18 -0.82 14.47
N ILE A 49 3.69 0.29 13.93
CA ILE A 49 4.86 1.00 14.50
C ILE A 49 4.51 1.58 15.87
N LEU A 50 3.38 2.30 15.98
CA LEU A 50 2.97 2.93 17.23
C LEU A 50 2.60 1.91 18.30
N ALA A 51 2.03 0.77 17.94
CA ALA A 51 1.77 -0.32 18.89
C ALA A 51 3.05 -0.81 19.55
N GLY A 52 4.14 -0.99 18.78
CA GLY A 52 5.45 -1.37 19.32
C GLY A 52 6.04 -0.30 20.24
N ALA A 53 5.93 0.97 19.84
CA ALA A 53 6.40 2.10 20.64
C ALA A 53 5.67 2.22 21.99
N ILE A 54 4.35 2.08 21.97
CA ILE A 54 3.50 2.11 23.18
C ILE A 54 3.85 0.93 24.09
N ALA A 55 3.98 -0.28 23.53
CA ALA A 55 4.36 -1.47 24.30
C ALA A 55 5.76 -1.32 24.94
N GLY A 56 6.65 -0.56 24.30
CA GLY A 56 7.98 -0.22 24.81
C GLY A 56 8.03 0.98 25.77
N ASN A 57 6.89 1.57 26.15
CA ASN A 57 6.81 2.81 26.94
C ASN A 57 7.62 3.98 26.35
N ALA A 58 7.57 4.14 25.02
CA ALA A 58 8.19 5.29 24.35
C ALA A 58 7.63 6.62 24.88
N ASP A 59 8.51 7.62 25.00
CA ASP A 59 8.09 8.97 25.39
C ASP A 59 7.34 9.68 24.25
N GLU A 60 6.73 10.82 24.58
CA GLU A 60 5.93 11.61 23.64
C GLU A 60 6.76 12.05 22.42
N LYS A 61 8.01 12.45 22.63
CA LYS A 61 8.92 12.86 21.57
C LYS A 61 9.20 11.72 20.59
N THR A 62 9.43 10.52 21.10
CA THR A 62 9.64 9.31 20.29
C THR A 62 8.38 8.95 19.53
N LEU A 63 7.21 9.02 20.17
CA LEU A 63 5.92 8.78 19.50
C LEU A 63 5.66 9.78 18.36
N MET A 64 6.03 11.04 18.53
CA MET A 64 5.94 12.05 17.47
C MET A 64 6.85 11.71 16.29
N HIS A 65 8.13 11.41 16.54
CA HIS A 65 9.04 11.03 15.46
C HIS A 65 8.62 9.76 14.74
N LEU A 66 8.15 8.75 15.48
CA LEU A 66 7.66 7.50 14.90
C LEU A 66 6.36 7.70 14.11
N THR A 67 5.54 8.66 14.51
CA THR A 67 4.34 9.05 13.76
C THR A 67 4.71 9.65 12.41
N GLU A 68 5.65 10.59 12.37
CA GLU A 68 6.13 11.19 11.13
C GLU A 68 6.82 10.16 10.23
N PHE A 69 7.67 9.32 10.82
CA PHE A 69 8.29 8.19 10.12
C PHE A 69 7.24 7.26 9.49
N ALA A 70 6.22 6.88 10.27
CA ALA A 70 5.16 5.99 9.81
C ALA A 70 4.35 6.56 8.64
N ASP A 71 4.05 7.86 8.67
CA ASP A 71 3.32 8.53 7.59
C ASP A 71 4.16 8.56 6.30
N ASN A 72 5.46 8.83 6.41
CA ASN A 72 6.39 8.87 5.27
C ASN A 72 6.64 7.47 4.68
N ILE A 73 6.94 6.47 5.53
CA ILE A 73 7.22 5.11 5.05
C ILE A 73 5.97 4.44 4.47
N GLY A 74 4.79 4.73 5.03
CA GLY A 74 3.52 4.22 4.50
C GLY A 74 3.22 4.74 3.10
N LEU A 75 3.48 6.03 2.84
CA LEU A 75 3.34 6.60 1.51
C LEU A 75 4.38 6.05 0.53
N ALA A 76 5.65 5.97 0.94
CA ALA A 76 6.72 5.42 0.11
C ALA A 76 6.46 3.94 -0.26
N PHE A 77 5.89 3.16 0.66
CA PHE A 77 5.50 1.78 0.40
C PHE A 77 4.45 1.71 -0.72
N GLN A 78 3.44 2.58 -0.69
CA GLN A 78 2.40 2.58 -1.71
C GLN A 78 2.92 3.02 -3.07
N VAL A 79 3.74 4.07 -3.14
CA VAL A 79 4.39 4.48 -4.40
C VAL A 79 5.20 3.33 -5.00
N LYS A 80 5.91 2.56 -4.18
CA LYS A 80 6.62 1.35 -4.63
C LYS A 80 5.64 0.30 -5.17
N ASP A 81 4.56 0.01 -4.43
CA ASP A 81 3.55 -0.98 -4.78
C ASP A 81 2.91 -0.65 -6.14
N ASP A 82 2.52 0.61 -6.36
CA ASP A 82 1.90 1.06 -7.61
C ASP A 82 2.86 0.95 -8.81
N ILE A 83 4.15 1.30 -8.62
CA ILE A 83 5.18 1.11 -9.66
C ILE A 83 5.35 -0.37 -9.99
N LEU A 84 5.34 -1.24 -8.98
CA LEU A 84 5.46 -2.68 -9.20
C LEU A 84 4.25 -3.23 -9.95
N ASP A 85 3.04 -2.81 -9.59
CA ASP A 85 1.81 -3.24 -10.26
C ASP A 85 1.80 -2.78 -11.73
N GLU A 86 2.16 -1.52 -12.04
CA GLU A 86 2.24 -1.04 -13.42
C GLU A 86 3.28 -1.81 -14.26
N LEU A 87 4.43 -2.12 -13.67
CA LEU A 87 5.48 -2.91 -14.34
C LEU A 87 5.02 -4.34 -14.62
N ILE A 88 4.29 -4.92 -13.66
CA ILE A 88 3.75 -6.27 -13.77
C ILE A 88 2.68 -6.30 -14.87
N ASP A 89 1.71 -5.39 -14.85
CA ASP A 89 0.63 -5.32 -15.85
C ASP A 89 1.18 -5.18 -17.27
N LYS A 90 2.16 -4.29 -17.47
CA LYS A 90 2.85 -4.16 -18.78
C LYS A 90 3.56 -5.44 -19.19
N ALA A 91 4.17 -6.16 -18.26
CA ALA A 91 4.82 -7.43 -18.55
C ALA A 91 3.79 -8.50 -18.95
N PHE A 92 2.64 -8.55 -18.26
CA PHE A 92 1.53 -9.44 -18.60
C PHE A 92 0.95 -9.14 -20.00
N ASP A 93 0.72 -7.87 -20.32
CA ASP A 93 0.22 -7.45 -21.64
C ASP A 93 1.17 -7.85 -22.77
N ASN A 94 2.47 -7.65 -22.57
CA ASN A 94 3.49 -8.04 -23.55
C ASN A 94 3.51 -9.56 -23.77
N LEU A 95 3.40 -10.37 -22.71
CA LEU A 95 3.35 -11.83 -22.81
C LEU A 95 2.08 -12.31 -23.52
N ASN A 96 0.94 -11.68 -23.23
CA ASN A 96 -0.32 -11.95 -23.93
C ASN A 96 -0.23 -11.63 -25.43
N ALA A 97 0.40 -10.51 -25.78
CA ALA A 97 0.63 -10.10 -27.17
C ALA A 97 1.55 -11.07 -27.94
N LEU A 98 2.48 -11.74 -27.25
CA LEU A 98 3.37 -12.76 -27.82
C LEU A 98 2.71 -14.13 -28.00
N GLY A 99 1.45 -14.31 -27.55
CA GLY A 99 0.69 -15.55 -27.72
C GLY A 99 1.12 -16.70 -26.80
N GLU A 100 2.01 -16.46 -25.83
CA GLU A 100 2.41 -17.47 -24.84
C GLU A 100 1.32 -17.65 -23.77
N LYS A 101 0.31 -18.46 -24.08
CA LYS A 101 -0.78 -18.85 -23.15
C LYS A 101 -0.35 -19.83 -22.04
N ASN A 102 0.90 -19.85 -21.61
CA ASN A 102 1.35 -20.72 -20.53
C ASN A 102 1.25 -20.01 -19.19
N ALA A 103 0.11 -20.21 -18.52
CA ALA A 103 -0.16 -19.74 -17.16
C ALA A 103 0.98 -19.99 -16.11
N PRO A 104 1.78 -21.07 -16.19
CA PRO A 104 2.90 -21.28 -15.26
C PRO A 104 4.06 -20.29 -15.45
N LEU A 105 4.39 -19.93 -16.69
CA LEU A 105 5.47 -18.98 -17.00
C LEU A 105 5.06 -17.56 -16.64
N LEU A 106 3.80 -17.23 -16.86
CA LEU A 106 3.19 -15.95 -16.51
C LEU A 106 3.30 -15.66 -14.99
N ASN A 107 3.00 -16.66 -14.15
CA ASN A 107 3.19 -16.58 -12.70
C ASN A 107 4.68 -16.51 -12.30
N LEU A 108 5.57 -17.18 -13.04
CA LEU A 108 7.01 -17.14 -12.76
C LEU A 108 7.60 -15.77 -13.08
N THR A 109 7.18 -15.13 -14.18
CA THR A 109 7.64 -13.79 -14.57
C THR A 109 7.17 -12.74 -13.56
N ALA A 110 5.88 -12.77 -13.18
CA ALA A 110 5.36 -11.91 -12.10
C ALA A 110 6.11 -12.12 -10.78
N TYR A 111 6.41 -13.38 -10.44
CA TYR A 111 7.18 -13.73 -9.24
C TYR A 111 8.63 -13.23 -9.29
N VAL A 112 9.32 -13.33 -10.43
CA VAL A 112 10.70 -12.88 -10.61
C VAL A 112 10.79 -11.34 -10.57
N VAL A 113 9.84 -10.63 -11.16
CA VAL A 113 9.77 -9.16 -11.09
C VAL A 113 9.59 -8.71 -9.63
N LYS A 114 8.66 -9.34 -8.90
CA LYS A 114 8.36 -9.02 -7.48
C LYS A 114 9.53 -9.28 -6.52
N ARG A 115 10.52 -10.10 -6.91
CA ARG A 115 11.67 -10.46 -6.05
C ARG A 115 12.92 -9.61 -6.29
N ASN A 116 13.00 -8.92 -7.42
CA ASN A 116 14.18 -8.15 -7.83
C ASN A 116 14.08 -6.64 -7.53
N TYR A 117 12.96 -6.18 -6.95
CA TYR A 117 12.69 -4.78 -6.62
C TYR A 117 11.97 -4.65 -5.28
#